data_AF-A0A1C2Y2C9-F1
#
_entry.id   AF-A0A1C2Y2C9-F1
#
_cell.length_a   1.000
_cell.length_b   1.000
_cell.length_c   1.000
_cell.angle_alpha   90.00
_cell.angle_beta   90.00
_cell.angle_gamma   90.00
#
_symmetry.space_group_name_H-M   'P 1'
#
loop_
_entity.id
_entity.type
_entity.pdbx_description
1 polymer ?
#
loop_
_entity_poly.entity_id
_entity_poly.type
_entity_poly.pdbx_seq_one_letter_code
_entity_poly.pdbx_strand_id
1 'polypeptide(L)'
;MGFRHKVDAVTTDLLLAPDKPIDLELLDFCRICKKCAENCPSPSNYPGRGSIEHNGYLRWNSDMKKCTIFRATNEDGVFCGRCMKVYPWNSKEDSWFHEAGIYIGSHGEASAKFLKSIDDMFEYEKDSMGSVASESQVKIVNGAIPKA
;
A
#
# COMPACT_ATOMS: atom_id res chain seq x y z
N MET A 1 4.81 10.00 -1.69
CA MET A 1 4.01 9.31 -0.64
C MET A 1 2.66 8.94 -1.21
N GLY A 2 2.35 7.65 -1.32
CA GLY A 2 1.00 7.10 -1.46
C GLY A 2 0.59 6.51 -0.11
N PHE A 3 0.24 5.22 -0.04
CA PHE A 3 -0.03 4.51 1.23
C PHE A 3 1.22 4.26 2.11
N ARG A 4 2.39 4.79 1.75
CA ARG A 4 3.65 4.64 2.51
C ARG A 4 3.77 5.61 3.70
N HIS A 5 2.75 5.71 4.53
CA HIS A 5 2.76 6.54 5.73
C HIS A 5 2.04 5.87 6.90
N LYS A 6 2.33 6.33 8.12
CA LYS A 6 1.54 6.04 9.32
C LYS A 6 0.88 7.33 9.76
N VAL A 7 -0.39 7.26 10.13
CA VAL A 7 -1.17 8.42 10.58
C VAL A 7 -1.32 8.34 12.09
N ASP A 8 -1.22 9.49 12.75
CA ASP A 8 -1.56 9.70 14.16
C ASP A 8 -2.53 10.88 14.27
N ALA A 9 -3.33 10.94 15.33
CA ALA A 9 -4.36 11.96 15.51
C ALA A 9 -4.35 12.51 16.94
N VAL A 10 -4.41 13.84 17.05
CA VAL A 10 -4.59 14.55 18.33
C VAL A 10 -5.92 15.26 18.29
N THR A 11 -6.73 15.06 19.33
CA THR A 11 -8.00 15.77 19.52
C THR A 11 -7.79 16.92 20.50
N THR A 12 -8.49 18.04 20.27
CA THR A 12 -8.38 19.24 21.09
C THR A 12 -9.68 20.02 21.04
N ASP A 13 -10.01 20.72 22.13
CA ASP A 13 -11.13 21.66 22.18
C ASP A 13 -10.78 23.04 21.60
N LEU A 14 -9.55 23.21 21.09
CA LEU A 14 -9.15 24.43 20.40
C LEU A 14 -10.00 24.64 19.14
N LEU A 15 -10.53 25.86 18.98
CA LEU A 15 -11.27 26.25 17.79
C LEU A 15 -10.35 26.34 16.57
N LEU A 16 -10.40 25.33 15.70
CA LEU A 16 -9.66 25.25 14.45
C LEU A 16 -10.62 25.17 13.26
N ALA A 17 -10.24 25.75 12.12
CA ALA A 17 -10.99 25.61 10.89
C ALA A 17 -10.74 24.22 10.27
N PRO A 18 -11.78 23.40 10.00
CA PRO A 18 -11.60 22.10 9.35
C PRO A 18 -11.16 22.23 7.89
N ASP A 19 -10.23 21.37 7.48
CA ASP A 19 -9.86 21.21 6.07
C ASP A 19 -10.96 20.50 5.26
N LYS A 20 -10.92 20.69 3.94
CA LYS A 20 -11.85 20.03 3.01
C LYS A 20 -11.28 18.67 2.57
N PRO A 21 -12.16 17.66 2.33
CA PRO A 21 -11.76 16.44 1.65
C PRO A 21 -11.14 16.73 0.27
N ILE A 22 -10.19 15.89 -0.14
CA ILE A 22 -9.53 15.95 -1.46
C ILE A 22 -10.01 14.76 -2.29
N ASP A 23 -10.37 15.01 -3.55
CA ASP A 23 -10.63 13.95 -4.54
C ASP A 23 -9.52 13.97 -5.59
N LEU A 24 -8.86 12.81 -5.75
CA LEU A 24 -7.75 12.59 -6.67
C LEU A 24 -8.09 11.52 -7.72
N GLU A 25 -9.38 11.21 -7.91
CA GLU A 25 -9.85 10.11 -8.79
C GLU A 25 -9.26 8.73 -8.44
N LEU A 26 -8.76 8.57 -7.21
CA LEU A 26 -8.08 7.35 -6.75
C LEU A 26 -9.01 6.12 -6.76
N LEU A 27 -10.32 6.33 -6.65
CA LEU A 27 -11.30 5.24 -6.70
C LEU A 27 -11.31 4.58 -8.08
N ASP A 28 -11.27 5.36 -9.17
CA ASP A 28 -11.25 4.83 -10.53
C ASP A 28 -9.91 4.17 -10.87
N PHE A 29 -8.81 4.74 -10.39
CA PHE A 29 -7.51 4.08 -10.46
C PHE A 29 -7.54 2.70 -9.79
N CYS A 30 -8.05 2.60 -8.57
CA CYS A 30 -8.08 1.36 -7.80
C CYS A 30 -8.95 0.27 -8.46
N ARG A 31 -10.03 0.64 -9.16
CA ARG A 31 -10.88 -0.29 -9.92
C ARG A 31 -10.12 -1.04 -11.01
N ILE A 32 -9.11 -0.38 -11.59
CA ILE A 32 -8.30 -0.92 -12.70
C ILE A 32 -7.02 -1.58 -12.19
N CYS A 33 -6.30 -0.94 -11.28
CA CYS A 33 -4.93 -1.32 -10.90
C CYS A 33 -4.83 -2.73 -10.27
N LYS A 34 -5.54 -2.95 -9.16
CA LYS A 34 -5.62 -4.22 -8.39
C LYS A 34 -4.29 -4.85 -7.92
N LYS A 35 -3.16 -4.17 -8.11
CA LYS A 35 -1.82 -4.70 -7.82
C LYS A 35 -1.63 -5.12 -6.36
N CYS A 36 -2.23 -4.38 -5.42
CA CYS A 36 -2.20 -4.73 -3.99
C CYS A 36 -2.97 -6.01 -3.63
N ALA A 37 -3.97 -6.40 -4.42
CA ALA A 37 -4.69 -7.66 -4.27
C ALA A 37 -3.93 -8.81 -4.93
N GLU A 38 -3.38 -8.57 -6.12
CA GLU A 38 -2.57 -9.55 -6.88
C GLU A 38 -1.28 -9.95 -6.15
N ASN A 39 -0.67 -9.04 -5.39
CA ASN A 39 0.59 -9.26 -4.66
C ASN A 39 0.39 -9.58 -3.16
N CYS A 40 -0.85 -9.81 -2.71
CA CYS A 40 -1.10 -10.11 -1.30
C CYS A 40 -0.73 -11.57 -0.98
N PRO A 41 0.21 -11.83 -0.05
CA PRO A 41 0.62 -13.20 0.28
C PRO A 41 -0.43 -14.00 1.07
N SER A 42 -1.39 -13.32 1.72
CA SER A 42 -2.46 -13.92 2.54
C SER A 42 -3.85 -13.90 1.90
N PRO A 43 -3.93 -13.76 0.56
CA PRO A 43 -5.09 -13.30 -0.23
C PRO A 43 -6.20 -12.59 0.55
N SER A 44 -5.86 -11.54 1.31
CA SER A 44 -6.81 -10.83 2.18
C SER A 44 -7.44 -9.59 1.55
N ASN A 45 -6.84 -9.03 0.51
CA ASN A 45 -7.37 -7.87 -0.19
C ASN A 45 -8.40 -8.31 -1.24
N TYR A 46 -9.58 -7.69 -1.25
CA TYR A 46 -10.64 -8.00 -2.20
C TYR A 46 -10.32 -7.46 -3.61
N PRO A 47 -10.34 -8.29 -4.67
CA PRO A 47 -10.02 -7.86 -6.04
C PRO A 47 -11.23 -7.36 -6.84
N GLY A 48 -12.43 -7.29 -6.23
CA GLY A 48 -13.66 -6.96 -6.94
C GLY A 48 -13.70 -5.50 -7.42
N ARG A 49 -14.62 -5.25 -8.37
CA ARG A 49 -14.64 -4.01 -9.17
C ARG A 49 -15.28 -2.81 -8.48
N GLY A 50 -15.71 -2.91 -7.22
CA GLY A 50 -16.43 -1.85 -6.55
C GLY A 50 -16.32 -1.90 -5.03
N SER A 51 -16.59 -0.76 -4.42
CA SER A 51 -16.80 -0.64 -2.99
C SER A 51 -18.06 -1.41 -2.58
N ILE A 52 -18.05 -1.91 -1.36
CA ILE A 52 -19.20 -2.53 -0.71
C ILE A 52 -19.51 -1.76 0.56
N GLU A 53 -20.78 -1.76 0.96
CA GLU A 53 -21.20 -1.11 2.20
C GLU A 53 -20.62 -1.85 3.41
N HIS A 54 -20.09 -1.08 4.35
CA HIS A 54 -19.62 -1.57 5.64
C HIS A 54 -19.83 -0.49 6.69
N ASN A 55 -20.61 -0.80 7.74
CA ASN A 55 -20.91 0.13 8.84
C ASN A 55 -21.42 1.51 8.35
N GLY A 56 -22.30 1.52 7.33
CA GLY A 56 -22.95 2.73 6.82
C GLY A 56 -22.13 3.58 5.84
N TYR A 57 -20.98 3.09 5.36
CA TYR A 57 -20.21 3.77 4.31
C TYR A 57 -19.65 2.79 3.28
N LEU A 58 -19.41 3.27 2.06
CA LEU A 58 -18.86 2.49 0.96
C LEU A 58 -17.33 2.41 1.07
N ARG A 59 -16.78 1.19 1.00
CA ARG A 59 -15.33 0.96 0.98
C ARG A 59 -14.96 -0.33 0.25
N TRP A 60 -13.72 -0.46 -0.19
CA TRP A 60 -13.17 -1.79 -0.44
C TRP A 60 -12.87 -2.47 0.89
N ASN A 61 -13.49 -3.62 1.11
CA ASN A 61 -13.25 -4.42 2.31
C ASN A 61 -12.10 -5.40 2.08
N SER A 62 -11.21 -5.50 3.06
CA SER A 62 -10.20 -6.56 3.15
C SER A 62 -10.58 -7.52 4.28
N ASP A 63 -10.26 -8.80 4.12
CA ASP A 63 -10.34 -9.80 5.19
C ASP A 63 -9.23 -9.54 6.22
N MET A 64 -9.54 -8.68 7.18
CA MET A 64 -8.59 -8.29 8.22
C MET A 64 -8.20 -9.45 9.12
N LYS A 65 -9.02 -10.51 9.24
CA LYS A 65 -8.67 -11.69 10.02
C LYS A 65 -7.52 -12.44 9.35
N LYS A 66 -7.62 -12.71 8.04
CA LYS A 66 -6.53 -13.33 7.27
C LYS A 66 -5.26 -12.49 7.28
N CYS A 67 -5.39 -11.18 7.09
CA CYS A 67 -4.26 -10.25 7.14
C CYS A 67 -3.55 -10.29 8.51
N THR A 68 -4.31 -10.23 9.60
CA THR A 68 -3.76 -10.27 10.96
C THR A 68 -3.06 -11.59 11.26
N ILE A 69 -3.67 -12.72 10.91
CA ILE A 69 -3.05 -14.04 11.08
C ILE A 69 -1.71 -14.06 10.35
N PHE A 70 -1.68 -13.72 9.05
CA PHE A 70 -0.43 -13.72 8.29
C PHE A 70 0.62 -12.77 8.89
N ARG A 71 0.24 -11.54 9.24
CA ARG A 71 1.16 -10.55 9.85
C ARG A 71 1.75 -11.03 11.18
N ALA A 72 1.02 -11.82 11.95
CA ALA A 72 1.45 -12.28 13.26
C ALA A 72 2.21 -13.62 13.21
N THR A 73 1.88 -14.49 12.25
CA THR A 73 2.37 -15.88 12.25
C THR A 73 3.32 -16.21 11.11
N ASN A 74 3.55 -15.31 10.14
CA ASN A 74 4.53 -15.59 9.08
C ASN A 74 5.94 -15.73 9.68
N GLU A 75 6.67 -16.77 9.28
CA GLU A 75 8.01 -17.05 9.80
C GLU A 75 9.13 -16.42 8.97
N ASP A 76 8.82 -16.06 7.72
CA ASP A 76 9.75 -15.50 6.73
C ASP A 76 9.98 -13.99 6.88
N GLY A 77 9.42 -13.36 7.92
CA GLY A 77 9.53 -11.93 8.14
C GLY A 77 8.91 -11.45 9.45
N VAL A 78 8.92 -10.13 9.63
CA VAL A 78 8.30 -9.45 10.77
C VAL A 78 7.21 -8.53 10.24
N PHE A 79 5.96 -8.79 10.61
CA PHE A 79 4.77 -8.16 10.02
C PHE A 79 4.66 -8.36 8.50
N CYS A 80 3.84 -7.55 7.84
CA CYS A 80 3.71 -7.48 6.39
C CYS A 80 3.31 -6.05 6.02
N GLY A 81 3.85 -5.57 4.90
CA GLY A 81 3.52 -4.28 4.29
C GLY A 81 3.51 -4.35 2.76
N ARG A 82 3.38 -5.56 2.19
CA ARG A 82 3.54 -5.81 0.74
C ARG A 82 2.57 -4.98 -0.10
N CYS A 83 1.33 -4.80 0.36
CA CYS A 83 0.34 -3.98 -0.31
C CYS A 83 0.73 -2.50 -0.39
N MET A 84 1.34 -1.96 0.68
CA MET A 84 1.89 -0.61 0.65
C MET A 84 3.03 -0.58 -0.34
N LYS A 85 3.99 -1.50 -0.22
CA LYS A 85 5.16 -1.61 -1.09
C LYS A 85 4.78 -1.47 -2.57
N VAL A 86 3.93 -2.38 -3.07
CA VAL A 86 3.57 -2.48 -4.51
C VAL A 86 2.62 -1.40 -5.04
N TYR A 87 2.28 -0.41 -4.21
CA TYR A 87 1.31 0.60 -4.60
C TYR A 87 1.92 1.59 -5.59
N PRO A 88 1.36 1.75 -6.81
CA PRO A 88 2.00 2.56 -7.86
C PRO A 88 2.18 4.05 -7.52
N TRP A 89 1.34 4.60 -6.64
CA TRP A 89 1.42 6.00 -6.20
C TRP A 89 2.46 6.25 -5.11
N ASN A 90 3.18 5.23 -4.67
CA ASN A 90 4.31 5.46 -3.79
C ASN A 90 5.43 6.14 -4.57
N SER A 91 5.57 7.46 -4.38
CA SER A 91 6.69 8.21 -4.94
C SER A 91 8.02 7.55 -4.61
N LYS A 92 8.80 7.26 -5.65
CA LYS A 92 10.14 6.67 -5.56
C LYS A 92 11.24 7.73 -5.62
N GLU A 93 10.86 8.95 -6.01
CA GLU A 93 11.70 10.13 -6.12
C GLU A 93 10.86 11.39 -5.82
N ASP A 94 11.52 12.45 -5.37
CA ASP A 94 10.91 13.76 -5.11
C ASP A 94 11.40 14.74 -6.18
N SER A 95 10.75 14.71 -7.35
CA SER A 95 11.12 15.51 -8.52
C SER A 95 9.89 16.14 -9.18
N TRP A 96 10.07 17.32 -9.76
CA TRP A 96 8.98 18.08 -10.39
C TRP A 96 8.31 17.33 -11.56
N PHE A 97 9.08 16.50 -12.28
CA PHE A 97 8.57 15.68 -13.38
C PHE A 97 7.82 14.44 -12.88
N HIS A 98 8.21 13.89 -11.72
CA HIS A 98 7.45 12.83 -11.07
C HIS A 98 6.10 13.36 -10.59
N GLU A 99 6.05 14.55 -9.99
CA GLU A 99 4.80 15.20 -9.58
C GLU A 99 3.89 15.49 -10.77
N ALA A 100 4.42 16.03 -11.87
CA ALA A 100 3.68 16.23 -13.10
C ALA A 100 3.17 14.91 -13.70
N GLY A 101 3.95 13.84 -13.65
CA GLY A 101 3.56 12.50 -14.12
C GLY A 101 2.44 11.87 -13.29
N ILE A 102 2.48 12.04 -11.97
CA ILE A 102 1.41 11.64 -11.03
C ILE A 102 0.13 12.44 -11.30
N TYR A 103 0.23 13.75 -11.50
CA TYR A 103 -0.91 14.60 -11.82
C TYR A 103 -1.54 14.25 -13.17
N ILE A 104 -0.75 14.08 -14.23
CA ILE A 104 -1.29 13.66 -15.55
C ILE A 104 -1.88 12.24 -15.44
N GLY A 105 -1.19 11.38 -14.68
CA GLY A 105 -1.58 10.00 -14.42
C GLY A 105 -2.88 9.83 -13.62
N SER A 106 -3.28 10.85 -12.85
CA SER A 106 -4.48 10.83 -12.01
C SER A 106 -5.77 11.19 -12.74
N HIS A 107 -5.72 11.45 -14.05
CA HIS A 107 -6.90 11.84 -14.83
C HIS A 107 -7.26 10.76 -15.85
N GLY A 108 -8.32 10.00 -15.56
CA GLY A 108 -8.95 9.06 -16.49
C GLY A 108 -8.39 7.62 -16.53
N GLU A 109 -9.23 6.71 -17.05
CA GLU A 109 -8.96 5.27 -17.06
C GLU A 109 -7.73 4.85 -17.89
N ALA A 110 -7.44 5.57 -18.98
CA ALA A 110 -6.28 5.30 -19.83
C ALA A 110 -4.98 5.54 -19.07
N SER A 111 -4.92 6.63 -18.30
CA SER A 111 -3.80 7.02 -17.45
C SER A 111 -3.57 5.99 -16.34
N ALA A 112 -4.65 5.48 -15.72
CA ALA A 112 -4.56 4.41 -14.73
C ALA A 112 -3.97 3.10 -15.30
N LYS A 113 -4.37 2.70 -16.51
CA LYS A 113 -3.80 1.52 -17.19
C LYS A 113 -2.33 1.73 -17.55
N PHE A 114 -2.00 2.92 -18.05
CA PHE A 114 -0.63 3.29 -18.42
C PHE A 114 0.30 3.28 -17.20
N LEU A 115 -0.09 3.92 -16.10
CA LEU A 115 0.66 3.91 -14.84
C LEU A 115 0.85 2.49 -14.29
N LYS A 116 -0.20 1.66 -14.31
CA LYS A 116 -0.06 0.24 -13.94
C LYS A 116 0.98 -0.46 -14.81
N SER A 117 0.89 -0.31 -16.14
CA SER A 117 1.81 -0.95 -17.08
C SER A 117 3.24 -0.51 -16.89
N ILE A 118 3.48 0.77 -16.64
CA ILE A 118 4.82 1.31 -16.34
C ILE A 118 5.36 0.70 -15.05
N ASP A 119 4.57 0.70 -13.97
CA ASP A 119 5.01 0.16 -12.69
C ASP A 119 5.23 -1.36 -12.72
N ASP A 120 4.51 -2.09 -13.58
CA ASP A 120 4.76 -3.51 -13.85
C ASP A 120 6.04 -3.72 -14.69
N MET A 121 6.28 -2.90 -15.72
CA MET A 121 7.45 -2.99 -16.61
C MET A 121 8.77 -2.72 -15.90
N PHE A 122 8.80 -1.70 -15.04
CA PHE A 122 10.02 -1.34 -14.32
C PHE A 122 10.31 -2.24 -13.11
N GLU A 123 9.47 -3.27 -12.88
CA GLU A 123 9.63 -4.33 -11.86
C GLU A 123 10.20 -3.86 -10.52
N TYR A 124 9.86 -2.65 -10.08
CA TYR A 124 10.56 -1.99 -8.97
C TYR A 124 10.59 -2.80 -7.66
N GLU A 125 9.82 -3.89 -7.54
CA GLU A 125 9.62 -4.61 -6.28
C GLU A 125 9.45 -6.13 -6.35
N LYS A 126 9.67 -6.80 -7.49
CA LYS A 126 9.58 -8.29 -7.54
C LYS A 126 10.62 -8.97 -6.64
N ASP A 127 11.81 -8.38 -6.48
CA ASP A 127 12.97 -9.05 -5.86
C ASP A 127 13.28 -8.69 -4.40
N SER A 128 12.38 -8.00 -3.72
CA SER A 128 12.70 -7.51 -2.36
C SER A 128 12.42 -8.47 -1.20
N MET A 129 12.12 -9.73 -1.47
CA MET A 129 12.35 -10.78 -0.47
C MET A 129 13.86 -11.10 -0.35
N GLY A 130 14.70 -10.66 -1.29
CA GLY A 130 16.17 -10.77 -1.23
C GLY A 130 16.93 -9.45 -1.10
N SER A 131 16.30 -8.29 -1.36
CA SER A 131 17.02 -7.00 -1.40
C SER A 131 16.99 -6.16 -0.11
N VAL A 132 16.57 -6.73 1.03
CA VAL A 132 17.02 -6.24 2.35
C VAL A 132 18.45 -6.74 2.58
N ALA A 133 19.35 -6.45 1.64
CA ALA A 133 20.75 -6.88 1.68
C ALA A 133 21.62 -5.94 2.54
N SER A 134 21.06 -4.87 3.11
CA SER A 134 21.78 -3.93 3.97
C SER A 134 21.57 -4.15 5.47
N GLU A 135 20.53 -4.89 5.88
CA GLU A 135 20.24 -5.18 7.28
C GLU A 135 20.43 -6.68 7.55
N SER A 136 21.14 -7.01 8.62
CA SER A 136 21.30 -8.40 9.07
C SER A 136 19.92 -9.00 9.38
N GLN A 137 19.55 -10.06 8.65
CA GLN A 137 18.32 -10.82 8.92
C GLN A 137 18.49 -11.61 10.22
N VAL A 138 17.98 -11.07 11.33
CA VAL A 138 18.14 -11.65 12.66
C VAL A 138 16.77 -11.87 13.30
N LYS A 139 16.49 -13.10 13.73
CA LYS A 139 15.30 -13.46 14.51
C LYS A 139 15.72 -13.77 15.95
N ILE A 140 15.22 -12.99 16.91
CA ILE A 140 15.50 -13.20 18.34
C ILE A 140 14.53 -14.26 18.87
N VAL A 141 15.06 -15.31 19.50
CA VAL A 141 14.29 -16.40 20.12
C VAL A 141 14.71 -16.51 21.59
N ASN A 142 13.75 -16.44 22.52
CA ASN A 142 14.00 -16.48 23.96
C ASN A 142 15.05 -15.45 24.45
N GLY A 143 15.07 -14.26 23.84
CA GLY A 143 16.03 -13.20 24.18
C GLY A 143 17.44 -13.39 23.62
N ALA A 144 17.69 -14.43 22.81
CA ALA A 144 18.98 -14.70 22.19
C ALA A 144 18.88 -14.70 20.66
N ILE A 145 19.98 -14.38 19.99
CA ILE A 145 20.16 -14.65 18.56
C ILE A 145 20.56 -16.12 18.44
N PRO A 146 19.77 -16.98 17.76
CA PRO A 146 20.16 -18.38 17.52
C PRO A 146 21.52 -18.42 16.82
N LYS A 147 22.44 -19.26 17.31
CA LYS A 147 23.66 -19.54 16.55
C LYS A 147 23.25 -20.25 15.26
N ALA A 148 23.78 -19.78 14.13
CA ALA A 148 23.60 -20.39 12.82
C ALA A 148 24.05 -21.86 12.79
#